data_AF-A0A1C3XBT6-F1
#
_entry.id   AF-A0A1C3XBT6-F1
#
_cell.length_a   1.000
_cell.length_b   1.000
_cell.length_c   1.000
_cell.angle_alpha   90.00
_cell.angle_beta   90.00
_cell.angle_gamma   90.00
#
_symmetry.space_group_name_H-M   'P 1'
#
loop_
_entity.id
_entity.type
_entity.pdbx_description
1 polymer ?
#
loop_
_entity_poly.entity_id
_entity_poly.type
_entity_poly.pdbx_seq_one_letter_code
_entity_poly.pdbx_strand_id
1 'polypeptide(L)'
;MKGYIYKLYKGADPYAGWTFNDPIFGRKASLGACMPNIRKAVEIGDWVFCISGKIPEKSPYIVGGFQVDEKISAIEANLKYPEYKLQRNEHGQIIGNIIVNDAGEHHPLDDHNNFEKRRENYILGKNKIYIESPQSVEASRRKTLQILEATFNKKANRLDDLVPRWRKLDQDQIQILVGELKKI
;
A
#
# COMPACT_ATOMS: atom_id res chain seq x y z
N MET A 1 -17.75 8.10 -1.65
CA MET A 1 -16.33 7.76 -1.51
C MET A 1 -16.22 6.40 -0.85
N LYS A 2 -15.44 5.48 -1.41
CA LYS A 2 -15.16 4.15 -0.82
C LYS A 2 -13.66 4.00 -0.61
N GLY A 3 -13.27 2.92 0.04
CA GLY A 3 -11.85 2.64 0.25
C GLY A 3 -11.57 1.17 0.42
N TYR A 4 -10.28 0.85 0.48
CA TYR A 4 -9.81 -0.50 0.71
C TYR A 4 -8.63 -0.48 1.66
N ILE A 5 -8.58 -1.46 2.54
CA ILE A 5 -7.40 -1.76 3.35
C ILE A 5 -6.94 -3.18 3.04
N TYR A 6 -5.64 -3.39 2.92
CA TYR A 6 -5.08 -4.73 2.67
C TYR A 6 -3.82 -5.00 3.49
N LYS A 7 -3.52 -6.28 3.69
CA LYS A 7 -2.27 -6.69 4.31
C LYS A 7 -1.21 -6.97 3.27
N LEU A 8 0.01 -6.56 3.54
CA LEU A 8 1.18 -7.03 2.81
C LEU A 8 1.46 -8.51 3.14
N TYR A 9 2.31 -9.13 2.33
CA TYR A 9 2.67 -10.52 2.52
C TYR A 9 3.50 -10.71 3.79
N LYS A 10 3.57 -11.94 4.30
CA LYS A 10 4.35 -12.27 5.51
C LYS A 10 5.82 -11.88 5.31
N GLY A 11 6.42 -11.19 6.28
CA GLY A 11 7.80 -10.67 6.17
C GLY A 11 7.91 -9.25 5.61
N ALA A 12 6.87 -8.71 4.97
CA ALA A 12 6.88 -7.37 4.37
C ALA A 12 6.65 -6.27 5.42
N ASP A 13 7.62 -6.07 6.31
CA ASP A 13 7.59 -5.00 7.32
C ASP A 13 8.66 -3.95 7.03
N PRO A 14 8.29 -2.71 6.67
CA PRO A 14 9.24 -1.67 6.30
C PRO A 14 10.29 -1.34 7.38
N TYR A 15 10.01 -1.65 8.65
CA TYR A 15 10.92 -1.35 9.78
C TYR A 15 11.66 -2.58 10.30
N ALA A 16 11.56 -3.71 9.61
CA ALA A 16 12.35 -4.91 9.89
C ALA A 16 13.23 -5.30 8.70
N GLY A 17 13.72 -4.29 7.96
CA GLY A 17 14.68 -4.48 6.87
C GLY A 17 14.06 -4.85 5.52
N TRP A 18 12.73 -4.87 5.41
CA TRP A 18 12.07 -5.02 4.11
C TRP A 18 11.95 -3.67 3.41
N THR A 19 12.42 -3.59 2.16
CA THR A 19 12.33 -2.34 1.39
C THR A 19 10.95 -2.22 0.76
N PHE A 20 10.27 -1.14 1.14
CA PHE A 20 8.87 -0.93 0.85
C PHE A 20 8.66 -0.43 -0.58
N ASN A 21 8.31 -1.35 -1.47
CA ASN A 21 8.27 -1.05 -2.90
C ASN A 21 6.87 -0.92 -3.47
N ASP A 22 5.85 -1.55 -2.86
CA ASP A 22 4.48 -1.42 -3.37
C ASP A 22 3.45 -1.62 -2.23
N PRO A 23 2.73 -0.56 -1.79
CA PRO A 23 2.69 0.78 -2.38
C PRO A 23 3.98 1.57 -2.14
N ILE A 24 4.18 2.69 -2.82
CA ILE A 24 5.25 3.65 -2.54
C ILE A 24 4.62 4.88 -1.89
N PHE A 25 5.13 5.32 -0.75
CA PHE A 25 4.70 6.56 -0.08
C PHE A 25 5.66 7.72 -0.34
N GLY A 26 6.11 7.85 -1.60
CA GLY A 26 7.04 8.88 -2.06
C GLY A 26 6.39 10.26 -2.23
N ARG A 27 7.01 11.17 -2.99
CA ARG A 27 6.44 12.50 -3.27
C ARG A 27 5.02 12.40 -3.84
N LYS A 28 4.80 11.49 -4.79
CA LYS A 28 3.47 11.04 -5.20
C LYS A 28 3.31 9.60 -4.74
N ALA A 29 2.28 9.34 -3.94
CA ALA A 29 2.05 7.97 -3.50
C ALA A 29 1.67 7.11 -4.72
N SER A 30 1.99 5.83 -4.71
CA SER A 30 1.60 4.95 -5.81
C SER A 30 1.30 3.53 -5.36
N LEU A 31 0.48 2.84 -6.15
CA LEU A 31 0.27 1.40 -6.05
C LEU A 31 0.37 0.82 -7.47
N GLY A 32 1.48 0.11 -7.68
CA GLY A 32 1.90 -0.48 -8.94
C GLY A 32 1.31 -1.86 -9.14
N ALA A 33 2.11 -2.88 -9.42
CA ALA A 33 1.59 -4.17 -9.87
C ALA A 33 0.76 -4.95 -8.82
N CYS A 34 0.94 -4.70 -7.53
CA CYS A 34 0.23 -5.41 -6.45
C CYS A 34 -1.28 -5.11 -6.41
N MET A 35 -2.02 -5.93 -5.67
CA MET A 35 -3.47 -5.81 -5.46
C MET A 35 -4.27 -5.47 -6.73
N PRO A 36 -4.12 -6.20 -7.85
CA PRO A 36 -4.83 -5.88 -9.10
C PRO A 36 -6.35 -5.84 -8.92
N ASN A 37 -6.88 -6.60 -7.97
CA ASN A 37 -8.28 -6.56 -7.56
C ASN A 37 -8.70 -5.20 -6.96
N ILE A 38 -7.88 -4.60 -6.09
CA ILE A 38 -8.15 -3.28 -5.49
C ILE A 38 -7.97 -2.20 -6.55
N ARG A 39 -6.85 -2.22 -7.28
CA ARG A 39 -6.55 -1.24 -8.33
C ARG A 39 -7.65 -1.16 -9.38
N LYS A 40 -8.20 -2.31 -9.80
CA LYS A 40 -9.34 -2.34 -10.71
C LYS A 40 -10.58 -1.68 -10.12
N ALA A 41 -10.85 -1.86 -8.83
CA ALA A 41 -12.11 -1.49 -8.18
C ALA A 41 -12.18 -0.05 -7.64
N VAL A 42 -11.04 0.57 -7.36
CA VAL A 42 -10.97 1.96 -6.89
C VAL A 42 -11.11 2.96 -8.03
N GLU A 43 -11.72 4.10 -7.70
CA GLU A 43 -11.93 5.26 -8.56
C GLU A 43 -11.20 6.48 -8.00
N ILE A 44 -11.10 7.55 -8.79
CA ILE A 44 -10.52 8.82 -8.35
C ILE A 44 -11.28 9.33 -7.11
N GLY A 45 -10.54 9.69 -6.06
CA GLY A 45 -11.10 10.14 -4.78
C GLY A 45 -11.29 9.02 -3.74
N ASP A 46 -11.19 7.74 -4.12
CA ASP A 46 -11.24 6.63 -3.15
C ASP A 46 -9.94 6.52 -2.34
N TRP A 47 -9.98 5.80 -1.23
CA TRP A 47 -8.80 5.59 -0.38
C TRP A 47 -8.22 4.18 -0.45
N VAL A 48 -6.91 4.09 -0.37
CA VAL A 48 -6.18 2.82 -0.25
C VAL A 48 -5.27 2.88 0.97
N PHE A 49 -5.41 1.90 1.86
CA PHE A 49 -4.58 1.72 3.04
C PHE A 49 -3.87 0.37 3.00
N CYS A 50 -2.70 0.28 3.63
CA CYS A 50 -1.97 -0.97 3.77
C CYS A 50 -1.52 -1.22 5.21
N ILE A 51 -1.58 -2.48 5.61
CA ILE A 51 -1.06 -3.03 6.86
C ILE A 51 0.21 -3.80 6.55
N SER A 52 1.23 -3.67 7.39
CA SER A 52 2.49 -4.37 7.23
C SER A 52 2.30 -5.90 7.25
N GLY A 53 3.30 -6.61 6.75
CA GLY A 53 3.40 -8.04 6.87
C GLY A 53 3.63 -8.46 8.32
N LYS A 54 3.17 -9.67 8.67
CA LYS A 54 3.53 -10.29 9.95
C LYS A 54 5.01 -10.71 9.94
N ILE A 55 5.74 -10.32 10.98
CA ILE A 55 7.11 -10.75 11.28
C ILE A 55 7.16 -11.41 12.66
N PRO A 56 8.21 -12.19 12.99
CA PRO A 56 8.42 -12.67 14.36
C PRO A 56 8.45 -11.50 15.35
N GLU A 57 7.90 -11.71 16.54
CA GLU A 57 7.98 -10.81 17.71
C GLU A 57 7.32 -9.42 17.58
N LYS A 58 6.91 -8.99 16.38
CA LYS A 58 6.21 -7.71 16.19
C LYS A 58 4.83 -7.88 15.56
N SER A 59 3.84 -7.22 16.14
CA SER A 59 2.49 -7.13 15.59
C SER A 59 2.49 -6.32 14.29
N PRO A 60 1.74 -6.73 13.25
CA PRO A 60 1.53 -5.89 12.08
C PRO A 60 0.84 -4.58 12.45
N TYR A 61 1.07 -3.54 11.67
CA TYR A 61 0.50 -2.22 11.90
C TYR A 61 0.03 -1.57 10.60
N ILE A 62 -0.88 -0.61 10.68
CA ILE A 62 -1.25 0.20 9.52
C ILE A 62 -0.04 1.07 9.16
N VAL A 63 0.53 0.82 7.98
CA VAL A 63 1.71 1.54 7.49
C VAL A 63 1.32 2.95 7.03
N GLY A 64 0.16 3.05 6.39
CA GLY A 64 -0.33 4.30 5.84
C GLY A 64 -1.46 4.09 4.85
N GLY A 65 -1.84 5.18 4.19
CA GLY A 65 -2.76 5.17 3.07
C GLY A 65 -2.73 6.47 2.29
N PHE A 66 -3.38 6.47 1.13
CA PHE A 66 -3.49 7.64 0.27
C PHE A 66 -4.83 7.64 -0.47
N GLN A 67 -5.21 8.83 -0.94
CA GLN A 67 -6.39 8.99 -1.78
C GLN A 67 -5.99 8.87 -3.25
N VAL A 68 -6.75 8.12 -4.06
CA VAL A 68 -6.53 7.97 -5.50
C VAL A 68 -6.67 9.33 -6.18
N ASP A 69 -5.60 9.75 -6.86
CA ASP A 69 -5.53 10.99 -7.62
C ASP A 69 -5.67 10.70 -9.12
N GLU A 70 -4.89 9.74 -9.62
CA GLU A 70 -4.91 9.31 -11.01
C GLU A 70 -4.90 7.78 -11.09
N LYS A 71 -5.45 7.27 -12.18
CA LYS A 71 -5.44 5.85 -12.53
C LYS A 71 -5.06 5.74 -14.00
N ILE A 72 -3.84 5.27 -14.26
CA ILE A 72 -3.19 5.27 -15.56
C ILE A 72 -2.61 3.90 -15.87
N SER A 73 -2.10 3.67 -17.07
CA SER A 73 -1.29 2.49 -17.37
C SER A 73 0.12 2.61 -16.78
N ALA A 74 0.79 1.48 -16.57
CA ALA A 74 2.20 1.45 -16.17
C ALA A 74 3.11 2.05 -17.26
N ILE A 75 2.71 2.00 -18.53
CA ILE A 75 3.41 2.64 -19.66
C ILE A 75 3.36 4.16 -19.50
N GLU A 76 2.19 4.72 -19.25
CA GLU A 76 2.06 6.16 -18.98
C GLU A 76 2.78 6.58 -17.69
N ALA A 77 2.73 5.73 -16.65
CA ALA A 77 3.48 5.97 -15.42
C ALA A 77 5.00 5.99 -15.68
N ASN A 78 5.51 5.08 -16.51
CA ASN A 78 6.92 5.01 -16.90
C ASN A 78 7.42 6.30 -17.56
N LEU A 79 6.57 6.93 -18.36
CA LEU A 79 6.87 8.19 -19.04
C LEU A 79 6.81 9.39 -18.08
N LYS A 80 5.81 9.44 -17.20
CA LYS A 80 5.56 10.59 -16.31
C LYS A 80 6.37 10.58 -15.02
N TYR A 81 6.65 9.39 -14.48
CA TYR A 81 7.26 9.17 -13.16
C TYR A 81 8.40 8.14 -13.25
N PRO A 82 9.44 8.42 -14.06
CA PRO A 82 10.53 7.47 -14.29
C PRO A 82 11.30 7.08 -13.02
N GLU A 83 11.21 7.87 -11.94
CA GLU A 83 11.79 7.56 -10.63
C GLU A 83 11.16 6.35 -9.92
N TYR A 84 9.96 5.91 -10.35
CA TYR A 84 9.28 4.73 -9.79
C TYR A 84 9.49 3.45 -10.62
N LYS A 85 10.37 3.50 -11.63
CA LYS A 85 10.82 2.31 -12.37
C LYS A 85 11.47 1.29 -11.44
N LEU A 86 11.26 0.01 -11.75
CA LEU A 86 11.97 -1.05 -11.07
C LEU A 86 13.48 -0.92 -11.29
N GLN A 87 14.23 -0.88 -10.19
CA GLN A 87 15.69 -0.82 -10.21
C GLN A 87 16.27 -1.52 -8.99
N ARG A 88 17.59 -1.75 -8.96
CA ARG A 88 18.27 -2.26 -7.76
C ARG A 88 18.92 -1.10 -7.01
N ASN A 89 18.74 -1.05 -5.70
CA ASN A 89 19.47 -0.13 -4.84
C ASN A 89 20.91 -0.60 -4.59
N GLU A 90 21.68 0.18 -3.82
CA GLU A 90 23.09 -0.12 -3.47
C GLU A 90 23.26 -1.45 -2.71
N HIS A 91 22.21 -1.93 -2.06
CA HIS A 91 22.18 -3.22 -1.36
C HIS A 91 21.67 -4.36 -2.24
N GLY A 92 21.49 -4.13 -3.55
CA GLY A 92 21.00 -5.11 -4.50
C GLY A 92 19.51 -5.43 -4.40
N GLN A 93 18.76 -4.74 -3.54
CA GLN A 93 17.32 -4.93 -3.37
C GLN A 93 16.58 -4.24 -4.50
N ILE A 94 15.52 -4.89 -5.01
CA ILE A 94 14.61 -4.26 -5.96
C ILE A 94 13.91 -3.09 -5.25
N ILE A 95 13.73 -1.96 -5.93
CA ILE A 95 12.94 -0.80 -5.53
C ILE A 95 12.13 -0.29 -6.72
N GLY A 96 11.12 0.54 -6.47
CA GLY A 96 10.17 0.99 -7.50
C GLY A 96 9.01 0.01 -7.70
N ASN A 97 8.00 0.41 -8.48
CA ASN A 97 6.80 -0.41 -8.74
C ASN A 97 6.21 -0.26 -10.14
N ILE A 98 6.89 0.44 -11.05
CA ILE A 98 6.56 0.45 -12.48
C ILE A 98 7.22 -0.77 -13.13
N ILE A 99 6.38 -1.70 -13.59
CA ILE A 99 6.77 -3.03 -14.08
C ILE A 99 7.04 -3.11 -15.58
N VAL A 100 7.17 -1.96 -16.25
CA VAL A 100 7.47 -1.89 -17.68
C VAL A 100 8.86 -1.30 -17.92
N ASN A 101 9.52 -1.71 -19.00
CA ASN A 101 10.74 -1.06 -19.49
C ASN A 101 10.41 0.15 -20.38
N ASP A 102 11.44 0.79 -20.95
CA ASP A 102 11.28 1.96 -21.83
C ASP A 102 10.58 1.66 -23.16
N ALA A 103 10.56 0.40 -23.59
CA ALA A 103 9.79 -0.07 -24.74
C ALA A 103 8.33 -0.43 -24.37
N GLY A 104 7.95 -0.34 -23.09
CA GLY A 104 6.62 -0.74 -22.60
C GLY A 104 6.44 -2.25 -22.40
N GLU A 105 7.51 -3.02 -22.50
CA GLU A 105 7.54 -4.48 -22.31
C GLU A 105 7.72 -4.84 -20.83
N HIS A 106 7.56 -6.13 -20.48
CA HIS A 106 7.71 -6.62 -19.11
C HIS A 106 9.12 -6.38 -18.60
N HIS A 107 9.24 -5.62 -17.49
CA HIS A 107 10.53 -5.30 -16.90
C HIS A 107 11.20 -6.57 -16.35
N PRO A 108 12.50 -6.83 -16.62
CA PRO A 108 13.16 -8.08 -16.23
C PRO A 108 13.36 -8.27 -14.71
N LEU A 109 13.19 -7.20 -13.93
CA LEU A 109 13.18 -7.27 -12.46
C LEU A 109 11.80 -7.57 -11.87
N ASP A 110 10.73 -7.57 -12.67
CA ASP A 110 9.39 -7.88 -12.20
C ASP A 110 9.16 -9.39 -12.20
N ASP A 111 8.78 -9.95 -11.05
CA ASP A 111 8.52 -11.39 -10.89
C ASP A 111 7.01 -11.73 -10.94
N HIS A 112 6.16 -10.75 -11.24
CA HIS A 112 4.74 -10.96 -11.26
C HIS A 112 4.28 -11.70 -12.52
N ASN A 113 3.44 -12.72 -12.31
CA ASN A 113 2.68 -13.35 -13.39
C ASN A 113 1.53 -12.44 -13.88
N ASN A 114 1.05 -12.69 -15.11
CA ASN A 114 -0.03 -11.94 -15.77
C ASN A 114 0.29 -10.46 -16.03
N PHE A 115 1.49 -10.19 -16.54
CA PHE A 115 2.00 -8.85 -16.89
C PHE A 115 0.95 -7.98 -17.60
N GLU A 116 0.32 -8.50 -18.66
CA GLU A 116 -0.70 -7.79 -19.46
C GLU A 116 -1.84 -7.22 -18.62
N LYS A 117 -2.29 -7.92 -17.58
CA LYS A 117 -3.34 -7.43 -16.69
C LYS A 117 -2.81 -6.48 -15.63
N ARG A 118 -1.54 -6.63 -15.24
CA ARG A 118 -0.93 -5.88 -14.14
C ARG A 118 -0.40 -4.52 -14.56
N ARG A 119 -0.01 -4.36 -15.82
CA ARG A 119 0.38 -3.06 -16.40
C ARG A 119 -0.80 -2.08 -16.48
N GLU A 120 -2.03 -2.57 -16.40
CA GLU A 120 -3.21 -1.72 -16.32
C GLU A 120 -3.46 -1.20 -14.90
N ASN A 121 -4.14 -0.07 -14.76
CA ASN A 121 -4.60 0.47 -13.48
C ASN A 121 -3.46 0.76 -12.48
N TYR A 122 -2.33 1.30 -12.92
CA TYR A 122 -1.34 1.90 -12.05
C TYR A 122 -1.98 3.09 -11.32
N ILE A 123 -1.91 3.10 -9.99
CA ILE A 123 -2.57 4.11 -9.17
C ILE A 123 -1.54 5.13 -8.72
N LEU A 124 -1.85 6.40 -8.88
CA LEU A 124 -1.15 7.50 -8.24
C LEU A 124 -2.05 8.14 -7.18
N GLY A 125 -1.44 8.57 -6.09
CA GLY A 125 -2.13 9.02 -4.90
C GLY A 125 -1.76 10.44 -4.48
N LYS A 126 -2.72 11.08 -3.81
CA LYS A 126 -2.59 12.36 -3.09
C LYS A 126 -3.01 12.19 -1.64
N ASN A 127 -2.88 13.27 -0.86
CA ASN A 127 -3.31 13.32 0.55
C ASN A 127 -2.78 12.13 1.38
N LYS A 128 -1.52 11.73 1.15
CA LYS A 128 -0.94 10.54 1.80
C LYS A 128 -0.81 10.74 3.31
N ILE A 129 -0.96 9.64 4.04
CA ILE A 129 -0.63 9.49 5.45
C ILE A 129 0.32 8.30 5.53
N TYR A 130 1.53 8.52 6.02
CA TYR A 130 2.55 7.47 6.11
C TYR A 130 3.27 7.57 7.46
N ILE A 131 3.42 6.43 8.13
CA ILE A 131 4.06 6.34 9.43
C ILE A 131 5.56 6.13 9.23
N GLU A 132 6.33 7.21 9.39
CA GLU A 132 7.75 7.32 9.03
C GLU A 132 8.75 7.29 10.22
N SER A 133 8.30 7.59 11.45
CA SER A 133 9.21 7.57 12.59
C SER A 133 9.18 6.22 13.32
N PRO A 134 10.33 5.70 13.82
CA PRO A 134 10.34 4.49 14.64
C PRO A 134 9.39 4.56 15.85
N GLN A 135 9.26 5.74 16.47
CA GLN A 135 8.36 5.97 17.59
C GLN A 135 6.89 5.83 17.17
N SER A 136 6.50 6.44 16.05
CA SER A 136 5.15 6.36 15.49
C SER A 136 4.83 4.94 15.00
N VAL A 137 5.81 4.19 14.50
CA VAL A 137 5.63 2.75 14.16
C VAL A 137 5.28 1.94 15.39
N GLU A 138 6.07 2.05 16.46
CA GLU A 138 5.81 1.28 17.68
C GLU A 138 4.49 1.71 18.34
N ALA A 139 4.13 3.00 18.25
CA ALA A 139 2.80 3.47 18.62
C ALA A 139 1.69 2.84 17.75
N SER A 140 1.89 2.79 16.43
CA SER A 140 0.95 2.18 15.49
C SER A 140 0.79 0.68 15.72
N ARG A 141 1.86 -0.07 16.03
CA ARG A 141 1.78 -1.50 16.39
C ARG A 141 0.90 -1.74 17.60
N ARG A 142 1.01 -0.89 18.62
CA ARG A 142 0.18 -0.98 19.83
C ARG A 142 -1.29 -0.63 19.56
N LYS A 143 -1.55 0.33 18.67
CA LYS A 143 -2.89 0.88 18.42
C LYS A 143 -3.66 0.22 17.28
N THR A 144 -2.99 -0.44 16.34
CA THR A 144 -3.61 -0.90 15.08
C THR A 144 -4.84 -1.78 15.30
N LEU A 145 -4.78 -2.75 16.22
CA LEU A 145 -5.95 -3.60 16.49
C LEU A 145 -7.13 -2.75 16.99
N GLN A 146 -6.91 -1.89 17.98
CA GLN A 146 -7.93 -0.99 18.54
C GLN A 146 -8.52 -0.06 17.47
N ILE A 147 -7.68 0.52 16.61
CA ILE A 147 -8.11 1.39 15.50
C ILE A 147 -9.03 0.62 14.55
N LEU A 148 -8.67 -0.60 14.17
CA LEU A 148 -9.50 -1.42 13.29
C LEU A 148 -10.78 -1.90 13.99
N GLU A 149 -10.74 -2.22 15.28
CA GLU A 149 -11.94 -2.57 16.04
C GLU A 149 -12.96 -1.42 16.05
N ALA A 150 -12.48 -0.19 16.28
CA ALA A 150 -13.28 1.03 16.24
C ALA A 150 -13.81 1.30 14.83
N THR A 151 -12.95 1.18 13.82
CA THR A 151 -13.31 1.36 12.40
C THR A 151 -14.44 0.42 11.99
N PHE A 152 -14.31 -0.88 12.29
CA PHE A 152 -15.30 -1.88 11.86
C PHE A 152 -16.42 -2.13 12.86
N ASN A 153 -16.47 -1.37 13.96
CA ASN A 153 -17.37 -1.57 15.08
C ASN A 153 -17.47 -3.06 15.49
N LYS A 154 -16.32 -3.73 15.60
CA LYS A 154 -16.23 -5.18 15.82
C LYS A 154 -15.02 -5.51 16.68
N LYS A 155 -15.23 -6.25 17.78
CA LYS A 155 -14.16 -6.81 18.60
C LYS A 155 -13.47 -7.99 17.90
N ALA A 156 -12.16 -8.12 18.11
CA ALA A 156 -11.35 -9.14 17.47
C ALA A 156 -10.15 -9.55 18.32
N ASN A 157 -9.75 -10.82 18.21
CA ASN A 157 -8.57 -11.34 18.87
C ASN A 157 -7.30 -11.11 18.03
N ARG A 158 -7.45 -11.02 16.70
CA ARG A 158 -6.37 -10.82 15.75
C ARG A 158 -6.82 -9.95 14.58
N LEU A 159 -5.85 -9.30 13.92
CA LEU A 159 -6.10 -8.46 12.75
C LEU A 159 -6.84 -9.22 11.64
N ASP A 160 -6.58 -10.52 11.49
CA ASP A 160 -7.21 -11.36 10.46
C ASP A 160 -8.73 -11.47 10.59
N ASP A 161 -9.26 -11.32 11.80
CA ASP A 161 -10.71 -11.36 12.05
C ASP A 161 -11.43 -10.08 11.56
N LEU A 162 -10.66 -9.01 11.34
CA LEU A 162 -11.12 -7.70 10.86
C LEU A 162 -10.72 -7.45 9.42
N VAL A 163 -9.46 -7.70 9.06
CA VAL A 163 -8.89 -7.55 7.73
C VAL A 163 -8.16 -8.86 7.40
N PRO A 164 -8.83 -9.78 6.67
CA PRO A 164 -8.20 -10.98 6.11
C PRO A 164 -7.13 -10.58 5.07
N ARG A 165 -7.27 -10.88 3.78
CA ARG A 165 -6.30 -10.41 2.79
C ARG A 165 -6.44 -8.92 2.47
N TRP A 166 -7.68 -8.48 2.37
CA TRP A 166 -8.12 -7.11 2.13
C TRP A 166 -9.58 -6.96 2.55
N ARG A 167 -10.04 -5.73 2.75
CA ARG A 167 -11.43 -5.41 3.10
C ARG A 167 -11.83 -4.06 2.50
N LYS A 168 -13.11 -3.95 2.10
CA LYS A 168 -13.73 -2.69 1.68
C LYS A 168 -13.98 -1.80 2.89
N LEU A 169 -13.90 -0.49 2.66
CA LEU A 169 -14.20 0.56 3.61
C LEU A 169 -15.31 1.44 3.04
N ASP A 170 -16.26 1.82 3.88
CA ASP A 170 -17.18 2.92 3.60
C ASP A 170 -16.57 4.28 4.01
N GLN A 171 -17.32 5.35 3.79
CA GLN A 171 -16.85 6.72 4.03
C GLN A 171 -16.56 6.98 5.52
N ASP A 172 -17.40 6.51 6.43
CA ASP A 172 -17.25 6.75 7.86
C ASP A 172 -16.02 5.99 8.40
N GLN A 173 -15.83 4.76 7.93
CA GLN A 173 -14.64 3.95 8.22
C GLN A 173 -13.34 4.62 7.76
N ILE A 174 -13.36 5.24 6.57
CA ILE A 174 -12.20 6.00 6.06
C ILE A 174 -11.93 7.21 6.96
N GLN A 175 -12.97 7.94 7.37
CA GLN A 175 -12.81 9.11 8.23
C GLN A 175 -12.22 8.73 9.61
N ILE A 176 -12.68 7.62 10.20
CA ILE A 176 -12.12 7.08 11.44
C ILE A 176 -10.64 6.74 11.23
N LEU A 177 -10.30 5.95 10.20
CA LEU A 177 -8.91 5.57 9.92
C LEU A 177 -8.01 6.76 9.71
N VAL A 178 -8.40 7.71 8.85
CA VAL A 178 -7.65 8.94 8.59
C VAL A 178 -7.47 9.75 9.87
N GLY A 179 -8.53 9.90 10.66
CA GLY A 179 -8.50 10.64 11.91
C GLY A 179 -7.56 10.02 12.94
N GLU A 180 -7.58 8.70 13.08
CA GLU A 180 -6.70 7.98 14.01
C GLU A 180 -5.24 7.99 13.56
N LEU A 181 -4.96 7.78 12.28
CA LEU A 181 -3.59 7.77 11.75
C LEU A 181 -2.91 9.14 11.84
N LYS A 182 -3.66 10.24 11.74
CA LYS A 182 -3.13 11.60 11.93
C LYS A 182 -2.73 11.93 13.37
N LYS A 183 -3.14 11.11 14.35
CA LYS A 183 -2.83 11.29 15.78
C LYS A 183 -1.61 10.47 16.22
N ILE A 184 -0.97 9.73 15.30
CA ILE A 184 0.20 8.86 15.54
C ILE A 184 1.46 9.57 15.03
#